data_AF-A0AAV6MHY0-F1
#
_entry.id   AF-A0AAV6MHY0-F1
#
_cell.length_a   1.000
_cell.length_b   1.000
_cell.length_c   1.000
_cell.angle_alpha   90.00
_cell.angle_beta   90.00
_cell.angle_gamma   90.00
#
_symmetry.space_group_name_H-M   'P 1'
#
loop_
_entity.id
_entity.type
_entity.pdbx_description
1 polymer ?
#
loop_
_entity_poly.entity_id
_entity_poly.type
_entity_poly.pdbx_seq_one_letter_code
_entity_poly.pdbx_strand_id
1 'polypeptide(L)'
;MDPETALQLVKHGATILLLDVPQYTLIGIDTQMFSVGPSFKGIKMIPPGPHFLYYSSSSREGREFSPITGFFVDAGSSEVIVRKWDQREERLVKVSEEEEQRFGEAVRKLEFDRQLGPYNLGQYGEWKRISNHINCTTIKRLEPIGGDISVACEPGISQSTSKSAIEKVLDDQLKASKFAMHVDSSQRRKCYYTEIPHVIKQRGVHGQELTNLNLDKTLLLEKLLKKDFGGSEDLLLGELQFAFVVFLMGQSLEGFLQWKSLVSLFFECTEAPFCTRSQLFTKFIKVLYHQLKFGLEKDHSNDTGRTSTILDESWFSADSFLYHLCKDFFSLVLEAPVVDGDLLTWTRKLKELLENSLDWKFQNNAASDGISFDEDDEFAPVVVD
;
A
#
# COMPACT_ATOMS: atom_id res chain seq x y z
N MET A 1 20.86 -23.25 -1.09
CA MET A 1 21.94 -22.23 -1.11
C MET A 1 23.18 -22.88 -0.53
N ASP A 2 24.33 -22.72 -1.17
CA ASP A 2 25.59 -23.23 -0.65
C ASP A 2 26.13 -22.35 0.50
N PRO A 3 27.02 -22.88 1.36
CA PRO A 3 27.50 -22.16 2.54
C PRO A 3 28.28 -20.87 2.23
N GLU A 4 28.99 -20.81 1.10
CA GLU A 4 29.80 -19.63 0.74
C GLU A 4 28.91 -18.47 0.33
N THR A 5 27.92 -18.72 -0.53
CA THR A 5 26.88 -17.75 -0.89
C THR A 5 26.13 -17.26 0.34
N ALA A 6 25.76 -18.16 1.27
CA ALA A 6 25.08 -17.79 2.50
C ALA A 6 25.95 -16.84 3.35
N LEU A 7 27.25 -17.12 3.49
CA LEU A 7 28.16 -16.26 4.24
C LEU A 7 28.31 -14.87 3.58
N GLN A 8 28.35 -14.81 2.24
CA GLN A 8 28.40 -13.54 1.52
C GLN A 8 27.13 -12.71 1.77
N LEU A 9 25.96 -13.33 1.77
CA LEU A 9 24.69 -12.67 2.05
C LEU A 9 24.60 -12.19 3.50
N VAL A 10 25.13 -12.92 4.47
CA VAL A 10 25.22 -12.42 5.87
C VAL A 10 26.13 -11.19 5.96
N LYS A 11 27.24 -11.18 5.22
CA LYS A 11 28.21 -10.08 5.27
C LYS A 11 27.72 -8.82 4.57
N HIS A 12 27.03 -8.96 3.44
CA HIS A 12 26.62 -7.82 2.59
C HIS A 12 25.17 -7.41 2.80
N GLY A 13 24.30 -8.34 3.19
CA GLY A 13 22.92 -8.04 3.55
C GLY A 13 22.83 -7.29 4.87
N ALA A 14 21.78 -6.52 5.03
CA ALA A 14 21.43 -5.90 6.30
C ALA A 14 20.92 -6.95 7.30
N THR A 15 20.96 -6.58 8.57
CA THR A 15 20.39 -7.35 9.68
C THR A 15 19.51 -6.44 10.51
N ILE A 16 18.30 -6.89 10.83
CA ILE A 16 17.44 -6.25 11.82
C ILE A 16 17.46 -7.13 13.07
N LEU A 17 18.06 -6.63 14.15
CA LEU A 17 18.11 -7.28 15.45
C LEU A 17 16.93 -6.77 16.30
N LEU A 18 16.09 -7.69 16.75
CA LEU A 18 14.89 -7.44 17.54
C LEU A 18 15.06 -8.06 18.93
N LEU A 19 15.24 -7.20 19.93
CA LEU A 19 15.53 -7.59 21.30
C LEU A 19 14.26 -7.66 22.14
N ASP A 20 14.19 -8.66 23.01
CA ASP A 20 13.15 -8.85 24.03
C ASP A 20 11.72 -8.93 23.51
N VAL A 21 11.54 -9.29 22.22
CA VAL A 21 10.21 -9.49 21.65
C VAL A 21 9.52 -10.69 22.31
N PRO A 22 8.29 -10.52 22.82
CA PRO A 22 7.55 -11.63 23.44
C PRO A 22 7.33 -12.80 22.48
N GLN A 23 7.39 -14.01 23.02
CA GLN A 23 7.04 -15.22 22.27
C GLN A 23 5.61 -15.12 21.73
N TYR A 24 5.37 -15.74 20.57
CA TYR A 24 4.09 -15.77 19.85
C TYR A 24 3.68 -14.48 19.14
N THR A 25 4.35 -13.35 19.40
CA THR A 25 4.24 -12.12 18.59
C THR A 25 4.37 -12.47 17.12
N LEU A 26 3.44 -11.99 16.29
CA LEU A 26 3.58 -12.10 14.85
C LEU A 26 4.51 -11.00 14.38
N ILE A 27 5.55 -11.35 13.64
CA ILE A 27 6.44 -10.40 12.98
C ILE A 27 6.37 -10.67 11.48
N GLY A 28 6.20 -9.59 10.73
CA GLY A 28 6.36 -9.59 9.29
C GLY A 28 7.44 -8.63 8.82
N ILE A 29 8.07 -9.02 7.71
CA ILE A 29 8.94 -8.17 6.92
C ILE A 29 8.52 -8.33 5.45
N ASP A 30 8.16 -7.21 4.83
CA ASP A 30 7.65 -7.16 3.46
C ASP A 30 6.43 -8.07 3.25
N THR A 31 6.57 -9.15 2.49
CA THR A 31 5.52 -10.14 2.19
C THR A 31 5.60 -11.38 3.08
N GLN A 32 6.54 -11.41 4.03
CA GLN A 32 6.79 -12.56 4.90
C GLN A 32 6.24 -12.28 6.28
N MET A 33 5.59 -13.26 6.91
CA MET A 33 5.20 -13.16 8.31
C MET A 33 5.34 -14.51 9.02
N PHE A 34 5.84 -14.47 10.25
CA PHE A 34 6.11 -15.63 11.10
C PHE A 34 5.82 -15.31 12.58
N SER A 35 5.68 -16.36 13.39
CA SER A 35 5.51 -16.22 14.84
C SER A 35 6.86 -16.31 15.56
N VAL A 36 7.06 -15.43 16.54
CA VAL A 36 8.30 -15.36 17.33
C VAL A 36 8.46 -16.60 18.21
N GLY A 37 9.53 -17.35 17.96
CA GLY A 37 9.96 -18.47 18.78
C GLY A 37 10.85 -18.05 19.98
N PRO A 38 11.16 -18.97 20.90
CA PRO A 38 11.84 -18.66 22.17
C PRO A 38 13.29 -18.16 22.01
N SER A 39 13.92 -18.40 20.87
CA SER A 39 15.30 -17.98 20.59
C SER A 39 15.41 -16.96 19.45
N PHE A 40 14.28 -16.52 18.89
CA PHE A 40 14.29 -15.58 17.78
C PHE A 40 14.75 -14.20 18.25
N LYS A 41 15.67 -13.59 17.51
CA LYS A 41 16.17 -12.23 17.77
C LYS A 41 16.24 -11.35 16.52
N GLY A 42 15.58 -11.72 15.43
CA GLY A 42 15.53 -10.89 14.22
C GLY A 42 15.87 -11.61 12.93
N ILE A 43 16.19 -10.83 11.91
CA ILE A 43 16.31 -11.28 10.52
C ILE A 43 17.64 -10.83 9.93
N LYS A 44 18.32 -11.71 9.21
CA LYS A 44 19.60 -11.45 8.51
C LYS A 44 19.47 -11.69 7.00
N MET A 45 20.49 -11.30 6.25
CA MET A 45 20.54 -11.42 4.77
C MET A 45 19.49 -10.56 4.07
N ILE A 46 19.07 -9.45 4.68
CA ILE A 46 18.08 -8.55 4.11
C ILE A 46 18.75 -7.78 2.97
N PRO A 47 18.20 -7.80 1.74
CA PRO A 47 18.76 -7.02 0.64
C PRO A 47 18.77 -5.52 0.96
N PRO A 48 19.68 -4.71 0.38
CA PRO A 48 19.62 -3.26 0.55
C PRO A 48 18.36 -2.62 -0.06
N GLY A 49 17.92 -1.53 0.56
CA GLY A 49 16.77 -0.71 0.12
C GLY A 49 15.62 -0.70 1.12
N PRO A 50 14.43 -0.23 0.70
CA PRO A 50 13.28 -0.10 1.57
C PRO A 50 12.68 -1.47 1.91
N HIS A 51 12.33 -1.63 3.18
CA HIS A 51 11.61 -2.78 3.73
C HIS A 51 10.55 -2.28 4.71
N PHE A 52 9.45 -3.02 4.81
CA PHE A 52 8.41 -2.72 5.79
C PHE A 52 8.40 -3.79 6.87
N LEU A 53 8.80 -3.43 8.10
CA LEU A 53 8.72 -4.31 9.25
C LEU A 53 7.41 -4.02 9.99
N TYR A 54 6.66 -5.06 10.31
CA TYR A 54 5.40 -4.93 11.01
C TYR A 54 5.21 -6.08 11.99
N TYR A 55 4.41 -5.85 13.02
CA TYR A 55 4.19 -6.84 14.06
C TYR A 55 2.82 -6.67 14.72
N SER A 56 2.37 -7.76 15.33
CA SER A 56 1.19 -7.78 16.18
C SER A 56 1.52 -8.56 17.44
N SER A 57 1.43 -7.88 18.59
CA SER A 57 1.66 -8.46 19.90
C SER A 57 0.57 -9.48 20.19
N SER A 58 0.93 -10.60 20.81
CA SER A 58 -0.03 -11.65 21.16
C SER A 58 -0.29 -11.70 22.66
N SER A 59 -1.47 -12.21 23.04
CA SER A 59 -1.70 -12.66 24.40
C SER A 59 -0.69 -13.74 24.83
N ARG A 60 -0.53 -13.97 26.13
CA ARG A 60 0.43 -14.95 26.67
C ARG A 60 0.25 -16.37 26.13
N GLU A 61 -0.97 -16.69 25.68
CA GLU A 61 -1.35 -17.98 25.12
C GLU A 61 -1.22 -18.04 23.59
N GLY A 62 -0.88 -16.93 22.92
CA GLY A 62 -0.75 -16.85 21.47
C GLY A 62 -2.07 -16.93 20.70
N ARG A 63 -3.20 -16.58 21.35
CA ARG A 63 -4.56 -16.74 20.79
C ARG A 63 -5.21 -15.45 20.32
N GLU A 64 -4.84 -14.33 20.92
CA GLU A 64 -5.38 -13.02 20.61
C GLU A 64 -4.24 -12.10 20.20
N PHE A 65 -4.50 -11.20 19.26
CA PHE A 65 -3.51 -10.37 18.60
C PHE A 65 -3.91 -8.90 18.68
N SER A 66 -2.93 -8.02 18.92
CA SER A 66 -3.11 -6.57 18.91
C SER A 66 -3.30 -6.06 17.47
N PRO A 67 -3.80 -4.83 17.30
CA PRO A 67 -3.66 -4.14 16.01
C PRO A 67 -2.21 -4.16 15.53
N ILE A 68 -2.03 -4.23 14.20
CA ILE A 68 -0.69 -4.22 13.61
C ILE A 68 -0.04 -2.86 13.86
N THR A 69 1.23 -2.89 14.22
CA THR A 69 2.14 -1.74 14.17
C THR A 69 3.26 -2.04 13.19
N GLY A 70 3.59 -1.10 12.32
CA GLY A 70 4.71 -1.26 11.40
C GLY A 70 5.45 0.04 11.14
N PHE A 71 6.65 -0.09 10.59
CA PHE A 71 7.49 1.02 10.21
C PHE A 71 8.38 0.62 9.03
N PHE A 72 8.76 1.61 8.22
CA PHE A 72 9.72 1.39 7.17
C PHE A 72 11.15 1.43 7.70
N VAL A 73 12.02 0.66 7.05
CA VAL A 73 13.47 0.78 7.17
C VAL A 73 14.05 0.93 5.78
N ASP A 74 15.00 1.84 5.61
CA ASP A 74 15.81 1.93 4.39
C ASP A 74 17.18 1.31 4.70
N ALA A 75 17.29 0.01 4.41
CA ALA A 75 18.41 -0.80 4.83
C ALA A 75 19.64 -0.57 3.93
N GLY A 76 20.74 -0.13 4.52
CA GLY A 76 22.04 -0.03 3.88
C GLY A 76 22.75 -1.38 3.75
N SER A 77 23.74 -1.44 2.85
CA SER A 77 24.61 -2.62 2.75
C SER A 77 25.33 -2.88 4.07
N SER A 78 25.29 -4.12 4.55
CA SER A 78 25.92 -4.55 5.80
C SER A 78 25.49 -3.76 7.05
N GLU A 79 24.35 -3.05 6.98
CA GLU A 79 23.81 -2.30 8.09
C GLU A 79 23.22 -3.23 9.14
N VAL A 80 23.39 -2.88 10.41
CA VAL A 80 22.72 -3.58 11.52
C VAL A 80 21.80 -2.57 12.19
N ILE A 81 20.50 -2.81 12.06
CA ILE A 81 19.45 -1.99 12.65
C ILE A 81 18.98 -2.68 13.93
N VAL A 82 19.03 -1.98 15.05
CA VAL A 82 18.63 -2.56 16.34
C VAL A 82 17.34 -1.94 16.85
N ARG A 83 16.39 -2.81 17.25
CA ARG A 83 15.17 -2.41 17.94
C ARG A 83 14.98 -3.27 19.18
N LYS A 84 14.44 -2.66 20.23
CA LYS A 84 14.15 -3.35 21.48
C LYS A 84 12.67 -3.21 21.81
N TRP A 85 12.07 -4.28 22.29
CA TRP A 85 10.71 -4.27 22.76
C TRP A 85 10.59 -3.48 24.06
N ASP A 86 9.76 -2.44 24.06
CA ASP A 86 9.33 -1.75 25.27
C ASP A 86 8.08 -2.47 25.81
N GLN A 87 8.20 -3.05 27.00
CA GLN A 87 7.12 -3.82 27.63
C GLN A 87 5.95 -2.96 28.11
N ARG A 88 6.16 -1.65 28.35
CA ARG A 88 5.11 -0.75 28.83
C ARG A 88 4.28 -0.22 27.68
N GLU A 89 4.96 0.14 26.60
CA GLU A 89 4.35 0.70 25.40
C GLU A 89 3.96 -0.38 24.37
N GLU A 90 4.29 -1.65 24.63
CA GLU A 90 4.09 -2.80 23.75
C GLU A 90 4.53 -2.55 22.30
N ARG A 91 5.71 -1.94 22.14
CA ARG A 91 6.24 -1.55 20.82
C ARG A 91 7.74 -1.70 20.69
N LEU A 92 8.21 -1.81 19.45
CA LEU A 92 9.62 -1.80 19.12
C LEU A 92 10.16 -0.36 19.10
N VAL A 93 11.11 -0.05 19.97
CA VAL A 93 11.74 1.26 20.06
C VAL A 93 13.19 1.23 19.59
N LYS A 94 13.69 2.38 19.13
CA LYS A 94 15.13 2.58 18.87
C LYS A 94 15.89 2.48 20.18
N VAL A 95 17.04 1.80 20.14
CA VAL A 95 18.00 1.77 21.26
C VAL A 95 18.90 3.01 21.21
N SER A 96 19.72 3.22 22.24
CA SER A 96 20.72 4.30 22.19
C SER A 96 21.81 4.00 21.15
N GLU A 97 22.51 5.05 20.69
CA GLU A 97 23.59 4.89 19.71
C GLU A 97 24.70 3.95 20.23
N GLU A 98 25.01 4.01 21.53
CA GLU A 98 26.00 3.13 22.14
C GLU A 98 25.55 1.66 22.15
N GLU A 99 24.26 1.41 22.41
CA GLU A 99 23.70 0.07 22.35
C GLU A 99 23.67 -0.46 20.91
N GLU A 100 23.25 0.37 19.95
CA GLU A 100 23.22 0.02 18.53
C GLU A 100 24.62 -0.34 18.02
N GLN A 101 25.64 0.43 18.39
CA GLN A 101 27.03 0.10 18.05
C GLN A 101 27.47 -1.23 18.66
N ARG A 102 27.26 -1.42 19.98
CA ARG A 102 27.65 -2.63 20.70
C ARG A 102 27.00 -3.89 20.10
N PHE A 103 25.69 -3.85 19.87
CA PHE A 103 24.97 -4.96 19.28
C PHE A 103 25.33 -5.16 17.80
N GLY A 104 25.57 -4.07 17.07
CA GLY A 104 26.08 -4.12 15.69
C GLY A 104 27.41 -4.86 15.58
N GLU A 105 28.35 -4.62 16.50
CA GLU A 105 29.62 -5.36 16.55
C GLU A 105 29.42 -6.85 16.85
N ALA A 106 28.55 -7.20 17.80
CA ALA A 106 28.25 -8.59 18.15
C ALA A 106 27.58 -9.34 16.99
N VAL A 107 26.67 -8.70 16.25
CA VAL A 107 26.08 -9.26 15.01
C VAL A 107 27.16 -9.50 13.96
N ARG A 108 28.07 -8.56 13.74
CA ARG A 108 29.19 -8.71 12.77
C ARG A 108 30.17 -9.82 13.17
N LYS A 109 30.32 -10.08 14.48
CA LYS A 109 31.07 -11.22 15.03
C LYS A 109 30.31 -12.54 15.01
N LEU A 110 29.10 -12.57 14.44
CA LEU A 110 28.22 -13.75 14.32
C LEU A 110 27.75 -14.31 15.67
N GLU A 111 27.77 -13.51 16.74
CA GLU A 111 27.37 -13.95 18.08
C GLU A 111 25.85 -14.26 18.16
N PHE A 112 25.06 -13.68 17.25
CA PHE A 112 23.61 -13.87 17.14
C PHE A 112 23.19 -14.81 15.99
N ASP A 113 24.13 -15.44 15.29
CA ASP A 113 23.85 -16.11 14.02
C ASP A 113 22.76 -17.20 14.11
N ARG A 114 22.71 -17.92 15.24
CA ARG A 114 21.72 -18.98 15.52
C ARG A 114 20.33 -18.44 15.88
N GLN A 115 20.24 -17.19 16.30
CA GLN A 115 19.00 -16.51 16.71
C GLN A 115 18.38 -15.67 15.58
N LEU A 116 19.11 -15.46 14.49
CA LEU A 116 18.68 -14.67 13.35
C LEU A 116 18.15 -15.56 12.22
N GLY A 117 16.88 -15.37 11.87
CA GLY A 117 16.25 -16.03 10.73
C GLY A 117 16.77 -15.44 9.41
N PRO A 118 17.01 -16.26 8.37
CA PRO A 118 17.36 -15.73 7.06
C PRO A 118 16.13 -15.10 6.40
N TYR A 119 16.31 -13.94 5.77
CA TYR A 119 15.29 -13.34 4.90
C TYR A 119 14.99 -14.30 3.72
N ASN A 120 13.71 -14.55 3.42
CA ASN A 120 13.34 -15.39 2.27
C ASN A 120 13.56 -14.65 0.94
N LEU A 121 14.77 -14.79 0.39
CA LEU A 121 15.14 -14.19 -0.89
C LEU A 121 14.26 -14.64 -2.06
N GLY A 122 13.55 -15.78 -1.94
CA GLY A 122 12.60 -16.23 -2.96
C GLY A 122 11.39 -15.30 -3.11
N GLN A 123 11.02 -14.58 -2.04
CA GLN A 123 9.90 -13.63 -2.06
C GLN A 123 10.33 -12.17 -2.31
N TYR A 124 11.64 -11.89 -2.34
CA TYR A 124 12.14 -10.53 -2.56
C TYR A 124 11.69 -9.93 -3.91
N GLY A 125 11.56 -10.77 -4.94
CA GLY A 125 11.10 -10.33 -6.26
C GLY A 125 9.68 -9.76 -6.24
N GLU A 126 8.77 -10.37 -5.48
CA GLU A 126 7.40 -9.87 -5.35
C GLU A 126 7.37 -8.59 -4.51
N TRP A 127 8.12 -8.52 -3.40
CA TRP A 127 8.30 -7.28 -2.65
C TRP A 127 8.76 -6.13 -3.57
N LYS A 128 9.80 -6.36 -4.37
CA LYS A 128 10.32 -5.35 -5.29
C LYS A 128 9.29 -4.87 -6.30
N ARG A 129 8.37 -5.72 -6.76
CA ARG A 129 7.33 -5.30 -7.73
C ARG A 129 6.31 -4.35 -7.11
N ILE A 130 6.00 -4.49 -5.83
CA ILE A 130 5.02 -3.65 -5.13
C ILE A 130 5.65 -2.44 -4.42
N SER A 131 6.99 -2.35 -4.36
CA SER A 131 7.72 -1.31 -3.62
C SER A 131 8.82 -0.58 -4.41
N ASN A 132 8.99 -0.83 -5.72
CA ASN A 132 10.11 -0.29 -6.51
C ASN A 132 10.21 1.25 -6.61
N HIS A 133 9.14 1.99 -6.34
CA HIS A 133 9.12 3.46 -6.29
C HIS A 133 9.23 4.01 -4.86
N ILE A 134 9.15 3.15 -3.83
CA ILE A 134 9.45 3.55 -2.46
C ILE A 134 10.97 3.75 -2.35
N ASN A 135 11.38 4.86 -1.76
CA ASN A 135 12.78 5.17 -1.47
C ASN A 135 12.88 5.98 -0.18
N CYS A 136 14.10 6.30 0.25
CA CYS A 136 14.33 7.03 1.49
C CYS A 136 13.64 8.41 1.53
N THR A 137 13.52 9.09 0.38
CA THR A 137 12.81 10.37 0.26
C THR A 137 11.30 10.18 0.42
N THR A 138 10.73 9.15 -0.21
CA THR A 138 9.32 8.78 -0.04
C THR A 138 9.01 8.46 1.42
N ILE A 139 9.83 7.62 2.06
CA ILE A 139 9.64 7.22 3.47
C ILE A 139 9.69 8.44 4.38
N LYS A 140 10.77 9.23 4.34
CA LYS A 140 10.94 10.42 5.21
C LYS A 140 9.85 11.48 5.01
N ARG A 141 9.28 11.57 3.82
CA ARG A 141 8.20 12.52 3.53
C ARG A 141 6.87 12.07 4.14
N LEU A 142 6.60 10.77 4.17
CA LEU A 142 5.29 10.22 4.50
C LEU A 142 5.21 9.66 5.92
N GLU A 143 6.33 9.21 6.50
CA GLU A 143 6.35 8.55 7.80
C GLU A 143 5.80 9.46 8.91
N PRO A 144 4.98 8.94 9.83
CA PRO A 144 4.51 9.71 10.97
C PRO A 144 5.67 10.07 11.90
N ILE A 145 5.48 11.08 12.76
CA ILE A 145 6.45 11.37 13.83
C ILE A 145 6.62 10.12 14.71
N GLY A 146 7.86 9.66 14.82
CA GLY A 146 8.22 8.43 15.53
C GLY A 146 8.26 7.17 14.65
N GLY A 147 7.81 7.23 13.41
CA GLY A 147 7.92 6.17 12.39
C GLY A 147 6.88 5.05 12.49
N ASP A 148 6.30 4.82 13.67
CA ASP A 148 5.29 3.78 13.88
C ASP A 148 3.95 4.15 13.22
N ILE A 149 3.46 3.25 12.37
CA ILE A 149 2.16 3.30 11.72
C ILE A 149 1.30 2.19 12.33
N SER A 150 0.15 2.55 12.90
CA SER A 150 -0.82 1.61 13.44
C SER A 150 -2.22 2.21 13.38
N VAL A 151 -3.20 1.38 13.00
CA VAL A 151 -4.62 1.76 12.98
C VAL A 151 -5.12 2.23 14.36
N ALA A 152 -4.50 1.78 15.45
CA ALA A 152 -4.83 2.24 16.81
C ALA A 152 -4.46 3.71 17.06
N CYS A 153 -3.50 4.26 16.31
CA CYS A 153 -3.02 5.64 16.46
C CYS A 153 -3.53 6.58 15.36
N GLU A 154 -4.30 6.06 14.39
CA GLU A 154 -4.87 6.86 13.31
C GLU A 154 -5.93 7.83 13.85
N PRO A 155 -5.98 9.07 13.33
CA PRO A 155 -7.08 9.96 13.64
C PRO A 155 -8.38 9.33 13.11
N GLY A 156 -9.42 9.24 13.95
CA GLY A 156 -10.74 8.81 13.49
C GLY A 156 -11.18 9.59 12.25
N ILE A 157 -11.72 8.88 11.25
CA ILE A 157 -12.07 9.42 9.93
C ILE A 157 -12.90 10.69 10.10
N SER A 158 -12.34 11.85 9.74
CA SER A 158 -13.05 13.12 9.83
C SER A 158 -14.22 13.16 8.83
N GLN A 159 -15.38 13.58 9.30
CA GLN A 159 -16.70 13.50 8.66
C GLN A 159 -16.92 14.50 7.50
N SER A 160 -16.15 14.45 6.41
CA SER A 160 -16.32 15.47 5.33
C SER A 160 -16.73 14.99 3.94
N THR A 161 -17.13 13.73 3.77
CA THR A 161 -17.74 13.23 2.51
C THR A 161 -18.69 12.04 2.78
N SER A 162 -19.60 11.78 1.83
CA SER A 162 -20.49 10.63 1.84
C SER A 162 -19.67 9.33 1.86
N LYS A 163 -19.60 8.66 3.00
CA LYS A 163 -18.91 7.38 3.13
C LYS A 163 -19.55 6.33 2.22
N SER A 164 -18.74 5.64 1.43
CA SER A 164 -19.21 4.44 0.69
C SER A 164 -19.66 3.34 1.65
N ALA A 165 -20.45 2.36 1.16
CA ALA A 165 -20.90 1.25 2.00
C ALA A 165 -19.72 0.50 2.65
N ILE A 166 -18.65 0.29 1.89
CA ILE A 166 -17.40 -0.36 2.35
C ILE A 166 -16.69 0.49 3.41
N GLU A 167 -16.60 1.81 3.23
CA GLU A 167 -16.02 2.72 4.24
C GLU A 167 -16.82 2.74 5.54
N LYS A 168 -18.16 2.58 5.47
CA LYS A 168 -19.01 2.44 6.65
C LYS A 168 -18.78 1.11 7.35
N VAL A 169 -18.74 0.00 6.60
CA VAL A 169 -18.43 -1.34 7.15
C VAL A 169 -17.07 -1.33 7.85
N LEU A 170 -16.07 -0.70 7.24
CA LEU A 170 -14.72 -0.63 7.79
C LEU A 170 -14.65 0.27 9.03
N ASP A 171 -15.31 1.43 9.02
CA ASP A 171 -15.46 2.31 10.18
C ASP A 171 -16.20 1.62 11.34
N ASP A 172 -17.21 0.80 11.04
CA ASP A 172 -17.99 0.05 12.03
C ASP A 172 -17.19 -1.14 12.59
N GLN A 173 -16.41 -1.84 11.77
CA GLN A 173 -15.46 -2.87 12.23
C GLN A 173 -14.39 -2.26 13.16
N LEU A 174 -13.88 -1.08 12.83
CA LEU A 174 -12.90 -0.36 13.64
C LEU A 174 -13.49 0.16 14.96
N LYS A 175 -14.75 0.60 14.98
CA LYS A 175 -15.46 0.99 16.21
C LYS A 175 -15.86 -0.22 17.07
N ALA A 176 -16.18 -1.35 16.45
CA ALA A 176 -16.52 -2.59 17.14
C ALA A 176 -15.28 -3.32 17.69
N SER A 177 -14.08 -2.97 17.20
CA SER A 177 -12.81 -3.42 17.75
C SER A 177 -12.70 -3.05 19.23
N LYS A 178 -12.44 -4.04 20.09
CA LYS A 178 -12.18 -3.84 21.53
C LYS A 178 -10.98 -2.92 21.82
N PHE A 179 -10.23 -2.53 20.79
CA PHE A 179 -9.03 -1.71 20.85
C PHE A 179 -9.26 -0.25 20.48
N ALA A 180 -10.53 0.20 20.34
CA ALA A 180 -10.86 1.61 20.22
C ALA A 180 -10.48 2.38 21.50
N MET A 181 -9.19 2.70 21.64
CA MET A 181 -8.71 3.54 22.73
C MET A 181 -9.15 4.98 22.47
N HIS A 182 -9.53 5.68 23.53
CA HIS A 182 -9.74 7.12 23.50
C HIS A 182 -8.36 7.79 23.44
N VAL A 183 -7.70 7.72 22.28
CA VAL A 183 -6.35 8.25 22.07
C VAL A 183 -6.41 9.77 22.20
N ASP A 184 -5.69 10.30 23.18
CA ASP A 184 -5.52 11.74 23.36
C ASP A 184 -4.93 12.33 22.08
N SER A 185 -5.30 13.55 21.74
CA SER A 185 -4.87 14.23 20.50
C SER A 185 -3.34 14.28 20.35
N SER A 186 -2.61 14.21 21.47
CA SER A 186 -1.15 14.18 21.57
C SER A 186 -0.50 12.87 21.11
N GLN A 187 -1.24 11.77 21.04
CA GLN A 187 -0.75 10.44 20.66
C GLN A 187 -1.15 10.02 19.23
N ARG A 188 -1.91 10.85 18.51
CA ARG A 188 -2.29 10.58 17.12
C ARG A 188 -1.08 10.73 16.21
N ARG A 189 -0.82 9.69 15.43
CA ARG A 189 0.30 9.62 14.50
C ARG A 189 -0.27 9.32 13.12
N LYS A 190 -0.34 10.35 12.28
CA LYS A 190 -0.83 10.22 10.90
C LYS A 190 0.34 10.25 9.93
N CYS A 191 0.21 9.50 8.85
CA CYS A 191 1.11 9.65 7.71
C CYS A 191 0.90 11.02 7.05
N TYR A 192 1.97 11.60 6.50
CA TYR A 192 1.93 12.91 5.85
C TYR A 192 1.60 12.79 4.36
N TYR A 193 0.50 12.12 4.06
CA TYR A 193 0.00 11.96 2.69
C TYR A 193 -0.29 13.31 2.02
N THR A 194 -0.12 13.36 0.71
CA THR A 194 -0.49 14.51 -0.11
C THR A 194 -2.01 14.62 -0.19
N GLU A 195 -2.55 15.81 0.11
CA GLU A 195 -3.99 16.04 0.05
C GLU A 195 -4.48 16.08 -1.41
N ILE A 196 -5.36 15.14 -1.77
CA ILE A 196 -5.98 15.05 -3.09
C ILE A 196 -7.43 15.51 -3.00
N PRO A 197 -7.79 16.67 -3.58
CA PRO A 197 -9.16 17.16 -3.52
C PRO A 197 -10.06 16.33 -4.44
N HIS A 198 -11.03 15.62 -3.86
CA HIS A 198 -12.05 14.89 -4.62
C HIS A 198 -12.83 15.80 -5.57
N VAL A 199 -13.19 17.01 -5.11
CA VAL A 199 -13.87 18.02 -5.93
C VAL A 199 -13.04 19.29 -5.95
N ILE A 200 -12.71 19.75 -7.15
CA ILE A 200 -12.04 21.02 -7.35
C ILE A 200 -13.06 22.11 -7.13
N LYS A 201 -12.85 22.92 -6.10
CA LYS A 201 -13.66 24.09 -5.77
C LYS A 201 -12.80 25.34 -5.91
N GLN A 202 -13.10 26.19 -6.90
CA GLN A 202 -12.39 27.44 -7.11
C GLN A 202 -13.39 28.60 -7.18
N ARG A 203 -13.18 29.61 -6.34
CA ARG A 203 -14.02 30.82 -6.33
C ARG A 203 -13.66 31.70 -7.52
N GLY A 204 -14.67 32.22 -8.22
CA GLY A 204 -14.49 33.14 -9.33
C GLY A 204 -14.21 32.49 -10.69
N VAL A 205 -14.21 31.15 -10.77
CA VAL A 205 -14.14 30.40 -12.03
C VAL A 205 -15.55 30.26 -12.62
N HIS A 206 -15.68 30.35 -13.94
CA HIS A 206 -16.96 30.18 -14.61
C HIS A 206 -17.48 28.74 -14.43
N GLY A 207 -18.80 28.55 -14.30
CA GLY A 207 -19.38 27.22 -14.03
C GLY A 207 -18.93 26.14 -15.01
N GLN A 208 -18.92 26.44 -16.31
CA GLN A 208 -18.42 25.52 -17.35
C GLN A 208 -16.95 25.12 -17.14
N GLU A 209 -16.09 26.07 -16.80
CA GLU A 209 -14.67 25.81 -16.58
C GLU A 209 -14.45 24.97 -15.30
N LEU A 210 -15.25 25.22 -14.27
CA LEU A 210 -15.24 24.42 -13.04
C LEU A 210 -15.71 22.98 -13.30
N THR A 211 -16.73 22.79 -14.13
CA THR A 211 -17.20 21.47 -14.58
C THR A 211 -16.10 20.75 -15.35
N ASN A 212 -15.47 21.41 -16.34
CA ASN A 212 -14.39 20.83 -17.13
C ASN A 212 -13.21 20.39 -16.24
N LEU A 213 -12.83 21.19 -15.24
CA LEU A 213 -11.80 20.83 -14.25
C LEU A 213 -12.15 19.60 -13.40
N ASN A 214 -13.44 19.31 -13.21
CA ASN A 214 -13.86 18.13 -12.45
C ASN A 214 -14.11 16.91 -13.32
N LEU A 215 -14.34 17.08 -14.63
CA LEU A 215 -14.44 16.00 -15.60
C LEU A 215 -13.07 15.44 -16.03
N ASP A 216 -12.04 16.30 -16.07
CA ASP A 216 -10.66 15.89 -16.35
C ASP A 216 -9.71 16.42 -15.27
N LYS A 217 -9.12 15.51 -14.50
CA LYS A 217 -8.18 15.83 -13.42
C LYS A 217 -6.74 16.05 -13.90
N THR A 218 -6.48 16.06 -15.21
CA THR A 218 -5.13 16.30 -15.77
C THR A 218 -4.49 17.56 -15.20
N LEU A 219 -5.23 18.67 -15.11
CA LEU A 219 -4.71 19.92 -14.53
C LEU A 219 -4.45 19.84 -13.02
N LEU A 220 -5.20 19.00 -12.29
CA LEU A 220 -4.95 18.75 -10.87
C LEU A 220 -3.66 17.92 -10.70
N LEU A 221 -3.48 16.87 -11.50
CA LEU A 221 -2.26 16.06 -11.51
C LEU A 221 -1.02 16.93 -11.76
N GLU A 222 -1.05 17.80 -12.78
CA GLU A 222 0.07 18.71 -13.08
C GLU A 222 0.38 19.68 -11.92
N LYS A 223 -0.66 20.20 -11.25
CA LYS A 223 -0.50 21.07 -10.08
C LYS A 223 0.16 20.33 -8.92
N LEU A 224 -0.30 19.11 -8.62
CA LEU A 224 0.24 18.28 -7.55
C LEU A 224 1.70 17.92 -7.84
N LEU A 225 2.00 17.44 -9.06
CA LEU A 225 3.37 17.12 -9.47
C LEU A 225 4.32 18.29 -9.26
N LYS A 226 3.91 19.50 -9.68
CA LYS A 226 4.73 20.70 -9.53
C LYS A 226 4.89 21.14 -8.07
N LYS A 227 3.80 21.16 -7.31
CA LYS A 227 3.75 21.74 -5.97
C LYS A 227 4.33 20.81 -4.91
N ASP A 228 3.90 19.55 -4.91
CA ASP A 228 4.13 18.62 -3.81
C ASP A 228 5.23 17.59 -4.13
N PHE A 229 5.50 17.34 -5.41
CA PHE A 229 6.49 16.34 -5.86
C PHE A 229 7.71 16.93 -6.59
N GLY A 230 7.81 18.26 -6.73
CA GLY A 230 8.94 18.92 -7.41
C GLY A 230 9.12 18.50 -8.88
N GLY A 231 8.06 18.03 -9.53
CA GLY A 231 8.07 17.46 -10.88
C GLY A 231 8.44 15.99 -10.96
N SER A 232 8.73 15.32 -9.83
CA SER A 232 9.11 13.91 -9.80
C SER A 232 7.89 12.98 -9.84
N GLU A 233 7.67 12.36 -10.99
CA GLU A 233 6.64 11.35 -11.19
C GLU A 233 6.87 10.10 -10.31
N ASP A 234 8.14 9.74 -10.09
CA ASP A 234 8.48 8.55 -9.29
C ASP A 234 8.15 8.74 -7.80
N LEU A 235 8.15 9.98 -7.28
CA LEU A 235 7.73 10.25 -5.89
C LEU A 235 6.21 10.13 -5.72
N LEU A 236 5.43 10.48 -6.74
CA LEU A 236 3.97 10.28 -6.75
C LEU A 236 3.63 8.79 -6.77
N LEU A 237 4.30 8.01 -7.62
CA LEU A 237 4.17 6.54 -7.63
C LEU A 237 4.71 5.90 -6.33
N GLY A 238 5.73 6.51 -5.72
CA GLY A 238 6.25 6.10 -4.42
C GLY A 238 5.21 6.25 -3.31
N GLU A 239 4.43 7.34 -3.32
CA GLU A 239 3.31 7.51 -2.37
C GLU A 239 2.21 6.49 -2.60
N LEU A 240 1.85 6.22 -3.86
CA LEU A 240 0.87 5.19 -4.22
C LEU A 240 1.29 3.81 -3.69
N GLN A 241 2.55 3.44 -3.84
CA GLN A 241 3.08 2.17 -3.33
C GLN A 241 3.21 2.14 -1.80
N PHE A 242 3.65 3.24 -1.19
CA PHE A 242 3.69 3.37 0.27
C PHE A 242 2.30 3.15 0.87
N ALA A 243 1.29 3.86 0.36
CA ALA A 243 -0.09 3.76 0.82
C ALA A 243 -0.63 2.34 0.68
N PHE A 244 -0.35 1.67 -0.44
CA PHE A 244 -0.71 0.27 -0.66
C PHE A 244 -0.05 -0.69 0.34
N VAL A 245 1.27 -0.58 0.58
CA VAL A 245 1.98 -1.45 1.51
C VAL A 245 1.47 -1.26 2.94
N VAL A 246 1.28 -0.01 3.36
CA VAL A 246 0.81 0.34 4.69
C VAL A 246 -0.64 -0.08 4.91
N PHE A 247 -1.47 -0.02 3.87
CA PHE A 247 -2.79 -0.61 3.87
C PHE A 247 -2.74 -2.14 4.03
N LEU A 248 -2.03 -2.81 3.13
CA LEU A 248 -2.09 -4.26 3.02
C LEU A 248 -1.41 -4.99 4.18
N MET A 249 -0.21 -4.53 4.56
CA MET A 249 0.59 -5.16 5.62
C MET A 249 0.36 -4.49 6.97
N GLY A 250 0.16 -3.18 6.98
CA GLY A 250 -0.06 -2.39 8.20
C GLY A 250 -1.53 -2.30 8.64
N GLN A 251 -2.47 -2.78 7.82
CA GLN A 251 -3.92 -2.67 8.05
C GLN A 251 -4.38 -1.22 8.28
N SER A 252 -3.68 -0.27 7.68
CA SER A 252 -3.97 1.16 7.79
C SER A 252 -5.15 1.56 6.92
N LEU A 253 -6.14 2.21 7.54
CA LEU A 253 -7.28 2.74 6.80
C LEU A 253 -6.90 4.04 6.08
N GLU A 254 -6.12 4.91 6.71
CA GLU A 254 -5.59 6.10 6.02
C GLU A 254 -4.79 5.69 4.77
N GLY A 255 -4.00 4.61 4.84
CA GLY A 255 -3.30 4.04 3.69
C GLY A 255 -4.25 3.62 2.57
N PHE A 256 -5.35 2.94 2.89
CA PHE A 256 -6.35 2.57 1.89
C PHE A 256 -6.99 3.79 1.22
N LEU A 257 -7.44 4.76 2.02
CA LEU A 257 -8.10 5.97 1.52
C LEU A 257 -7.17 6.78 0.63
N GLN A 258 -5.87 6.86 0.97
CA GLN A 258 -4.91 7.54 0.13
C GLN A 258 -4.64 6.77 -1.16
N TRP A 259 -4.46 5.45 -1.08
CA TRP A 259 -4.28 4.61 -2.27
C TRP A 259 -5.47 4.76 -3.23
N LYS A 260 -6.70 4.68 -2.72
CA LYS A 260 -7.94 4.94 -3.47
C LYS A 260 -7.94 6.33 -4.11
N SER A 261 -7.61 7.38 -3.35
CA SER A 261 -7.60 8.76 -3.86
C SER A 261 -6.59 8.97 -4.99
N LEU A 262 -5.41 8.34 -4.90
CA LEU A 262 -4.39 8.37 -5.95
C LEU A 262 -4.82 7.59 -7.19
N VAL A 263 -5.38 6.39 -7.02
CA VAL A 263 -5.91 5.58 -8.12
C VAL A 263 -7.04 6.32 -8.85
N SER A 264 -7.98 6.92 -8.11
CA SER A 264 -9.02 7.79 -8.66
C SER A 264 -8.43 8.96 -9.44
N LEU A 265 -7.47 9.70 -8.87
CA LEU A 265 -6.83 10.82 -9.56
C LEU A 265 -6.25 10.41 -10.92
N PHE A 266 -5.56 9.28 -11.00
CA PHE A 266 -5.00 8.79 -12.25
C PHE A 266 -6.10 8.44 -13.25
N PHE A 267 -7.09 7.61 -12.86
CA PHE A 267 -8.14 7.18 -13.78
C PHE A 267 -9.09 8.31 -14.21
N GLU A 268 -9.23 9.37 -13.43
CA GLU A 268 -10.03 10.56 -13.77
C GLU A 268 -9.27 11.59 -14.65
N CYS A 269 -8.04 11.28 -15.09
CA CYS A 269 -7.34 12.09 -16.09
C CYS A 269 -7.62 11.57 -17.50
N THR A 270 -8.21 12.38 -18.36
CA THR A 270 -8.56 11.97 -19.73
C THR A 270 -7.50 12.36 -20.76
N GLU A 271 -6.88 13.53 -20.61
CA GLU A 271 -5.85 14.04 -21.54
C GLU A 271 -4.45 13.54 -21.21
N ALA A 272 -4.09 13.49 -19.91
CA ALA A 272 -2.77 13.09 -19.45
C ALA A 272 -2.24 11.76 -20.04
N PRO A 273 -3.01 10.65 -20.09
CA PRO A 273 -2.51 9.38 -20.64
C PRO A 273 -2.10 9.44 -22.11
N PHE A 274 -2.67 10.34 -22.92
CA PHE A 274 -2.46 10.35 -24.38
C PHE A 274 -1.66 11.55 -24.89
N CYS A 275 -1.69 12.67 -24.15
CA CYS A 275 -1.16 13.94 -24.62
C CYS A 275 0.11 14.39 -23.87
N THR A 276 0.12 14.31 -22.54
CA THR A 276 1.19 14.95 -21.73
C THR A 276 2.03 13.98 -20.92
N ARG A 277 1.51 12.81 -20.53
CA ARG A 277 2.08 11.94 -19.48
C ARG A 277 1.96 10.44 -19.78
N SER A 278 1.97 10.01 -21.04
CA SER A 278 1.81 8.59 -21.41
C SER A 278 2.77 7.62 -20.70
N GLN A 279 4.01 8.04 -20.45
CA GLN A 279 5.00 7.22 -19.74
C GLN A 279 4.70 7.07 -18.24
N LEU A 280 4.21 8.12 -17.59
CA LEU A 280 3.72 8.06 -16.20
C LEU A 280 2.54 7.10 -16.09
N PHE A 281 1.57 7.21 -17.00
CA PHE A 281 0.41 6.32 -17.02
C PHE A 281 0.81 4.86 -17.26
N THR A 282 1.78 4.62 -18.13
CA THR A 282 2.35 3.28 -18.32
C THR A 282 2.94 2.72 -17.02
N LYS A 283 3.70 3.53 -16.27
CA LYS A 283 4.24 3.13 -14.96
C LYS A 283 3.13 2.91 -13.93
N PHE A 284 2.13 3.79 -13.88
CA PHE A 284 0.97 3.66 -12.99
C PHE A 284 0.22 2.35 -13.23
N ILE A 285 -0.12 2.02 -14.48
CA ILE A 285 -0.83 0.78 -14.81
C ILE A 285 0.01 -0.46 -14.45
N LYS A 286 1.34 -0.41 -14.66
CA LYS A 286 2.27 -1.46 -14.20
C LYS A 286 2.24 -1.63 -12.68
N VAL A 287 2.30 -0.53 -11.93
CA VAL A 287 2.24 -0.54 -10.46
C VAL A 287 0.91 -1.15 -10.00
N LEU A 288 -0.21 -0.66 -10.52
CA LEU A 288 -1.54 -1.13 -10.16
C LEU A 288 -1.72 -2.61 -10.50
N TYR A 289 -1.29 -3.05 -11.69
CA TYR A 289 -1.31 -4.46 -12.08
C TYR A 289 -0.59 -5.34 -11.06
N HIS A 290 0.64 -4.98 -10.65
CA HIS A 290 1.40 -5.78 -9.70
C HIS A 290 0.80 -5.77 -8.30
N GLN A 291 0.28 -4.63 -7.85
CA GLN A 291 -0.43 -4.51 -6.57
C GLN A 291 -1.69 -5.39 -6.53
N LEU A 292 -2.54 -5.28 -7.54
CA LEU A 292 -3.78 -6.06 -7.61
C LEU A 292 -3.49 -7.54 -7.83
N LYS A 293 -2.51 -7.88 -8.66
CA LYS A 293 -2.08 -9.28 -8.83
C LYS A 293 -1.66 -9.87 -7.49
N PHE A 294 -0.83 -9.17 -6.73
CA PHE A 294 -0.41 -9.61 -5.41
C PHE A 294 -1.58 -9.75 -4.43
N GLY A 295 -2.49 -8.77 -4.41
CA GLY A 295 -3.65 -8.77 -3.50
C GLY A 295 -4.73 -9.81 -3.84
N LEU A 296 -4.83 -10.21 -5.12
CA LEU A 296 -5.84 -11.15 -5.63
C LEU A 296 -5.32 -12.60 -5.74
N GLU A 297 -4.01 -12.81 -5.65
CA GLU A 297 -3.43 -14.15 -5.63
C GLU A 297 -3.94 -14.91 -4.38
N LYS A 298 -4.79 -15.92 -4.62
CA LYS A 298 -5.23 -16.87 -3.57
C LYS A 298 -4.03 -17.74 -3.22
N ASP A 299 -3.63 -17.75 -1.95
CA ASP A 299 -2.49 -18.54 -1.46
C ASP A 299 -2.60 -20.00 -1.94
N HIS A 300 -1.68 -20.42 -2.82
CA HIS A 300 -1.52 -21.83 -3.21
C HIS A 300 -0.78 -22.66 -2.14
N SER A 301 -0.51 -22.11 -0.95
CA SER A 301 0.04 -22.87 0.15
C SER A 301 -1.06 -23.67 0.86
N ASN A 302 -1.27 -24.89 0.37
CA ASN A 302 -1.68 -25.98 1.25
C ASN A 302 -0.73 -26.00 2.47
N ASP A 303 -1.28 -26.14 3.67
CA ASP A 303 -0.56 -26.38 4.93
C ASP A 303 -0.09 -25.16 5.75
N THR A 304 -1.04 -24.41 6.28
CA THR A 304 -1.14 -23.98 7.70
C THR A 304 -2.31 -23.01 7.78
N GLY A 305 -3.26 -23.21 8.70
CA GLY A 305 -4.52 -22.46 8.82
C GLY A 305 -4.37 -20.96 9.11
N ARG A 306 -3.80 -20.22 8.16
CA ARG A 306 -3.71 -18.77 8.12
C ARG A 306 -4.93 -18.30 7.34
N THR A 307 -5.68 -17.40 7.95
CA THR A 307 -6.84 -16.73 7.37
C THR A 307 -6.49 -16.15 6.01
N SER A 308 -7.00 -16.82 4.98
CA SER A 308 -7.01 -16.39 3.58
C SER A 308 -7.74 -15.06 3.42
N THR A 309 -7.35 -14.32 2.36
CA THR A 309 -7.93 -13.06 1.83
C THR A 309 -7.59 -11.80 2.65
N ILE A 310 -6.42 -11.20 2.37
CA ILE A 310 -6.07 -9.86 2.89
C ILE A 310 -6.99 -8.77 2.29
N LEU A 311 -7.59 -9.05 1.13
CA LEU A 311 -8.66 -8.24 0.54
C LEU A 311 -9.90 -9.13 0.44
N ASP A 312 -10.94 -8.83 1.22
CA ASP A 312 -12.23 -9.52 1.12
C ASP A 312 -12.81 -9.31 -0.30
N GLU A 313 -13.39 -10.34 -0.92
CA GLU A 313 -14.03 -10.23 -2.24
C GLU A 313 -15.15 -9.17 -2.23
N SER A 314 -15.68 -8.82 -1.05
CA SER A 314 -16.62 -7.71 -0.85
C SER A 314 -16.03 -6.32 -1.18
N TRP A 315 -14.71 -6.14 -1.17
CA TRP A 315 -14.05 -4.88 -1.57
C TRP A 315 -14.01 -4.67 -3.09
N PHE A 316 -14.22 -5.75 -3.85
CA PHE A 316 -14.15 -5.80 -5.31
C PHE A 316 -15.46 -6.29 -5.95
N SER A 317 -16.60 -6.10 -5.28
CA SER A 317 -17.91 -6.28 -5.92
C SER A 317 -18.04 -5.36 -7.15
N ALA A 318 -19.02 -5.61 -8.03
CA ALA A 318 -19.27 -4.77 -9.20
C ALA A 318 -19.57 -3.29 -8.85
N ASP A 319 -20.06 -3.02 -7.62
CA ASP A 319 -20.21 -1.67 -7.04
C ASP A 319 -18.89 -1.08 -6.51
N SER A 320 -17.75 -1.73 -6.77
CA SER A 320 -16.43 -1.24 -6.36
C SER A 320 -16.06 -0.04 -7.21
N PHE A 321 -15.63 1.04 -6.56
CA PHE A 321 -15.10 2.23 -7.23
C PHE A 321 -14.05 1.88 -8.31
N LEU A 322 -13.27 0.82 -8.08
CA LEU A 322 -12.24 0.35 -8.99
C LEU A 322 -12.83 -0.21 -10.29
N TYR A 323 -13.97 -0.90 -10.24
CA TYR A 323 -14.65 -1.40 -11.44
C TYR A 323 -15.05 -0.25 -12.35
N HIS A 324 -15.71 0.78 -11.81
CA HIS A 324 -16.13 1.95 -12.57
C HIS A 324 -14.95 2.70 -13.18
N LEU A 325 -13.91 2.99 -12.39
CA LEU A 325 -12.71 3.66 -12.88
C LEU A 325 -12.01 2.86 -13.98
N CYS A 326 -11.92 1.54 -13.86
CA CYS A 326 -11.35 0.68 -14.89
C CYS A 326 -12.24 0.61 -16.14
N LYS A 327 -13.56 0.50 -16.00
CA LYS A 327 -14.53 0.49 -17.12
C LYS A 327 -14.36 1.76 -17.95
N ASP A 328 -14.37 2.92 -17.31
CA ASP A 328 -14.27 4.21 -17.97
C ASP A 328 -12.90 4.38 -18.64
N PHE A 329 -11.81 4.07 -17.93
CA PHE A 329 -10.46 4.17 -18.47
C PHE A 329 -10.20 3.20 -19.64
N PHE A 330 -10.71 1.97 -19.58
CA PHE A 330 -10.57 1.01 -20.68
C PHE A 330 -11.34 1.45 -21.92
N SER A 331 -12.52 2.04 -21.74
CA SER A 331 -13.32 2.63 -22.82
C SER A 331 -12.58 3.81 -23.43
N LEU A 332 -12.05 4.71 -22.60
CA LEU A 332 -11.24 5.84 -23.02
C LEU A 332 -10.00 5.42 -23.84
N VAL A 333 -9.27 4.39 -23.40
CA VAL A 333 -8.11 3.85 -24.14
C VAL A 333 -8.52 3.21 -25.47
N LEU A 334 -9.70 2.59 -25.54
CA LEU A 334 -10.21 1.97 -26.76
C LEU A 334 -10.65 3.01 -27.81
N GLU A 335 -11.24 4.12 -27.36
CA GLU A 335 -11.74 5.21 -28.19
C GLU A 335 -10.65 6.19 -28.62
N ALA A 336 -9.51 6.21 -27.93
CA ALA A 336 -8.41 7.12 -28.22
C ALA A 336 -7.82 6.87 -29.63
N PRO A 337 -7.61 7.94 -30.43
CA PRO A 337 -7.13 7.80 -31.81
C PRO A 337 -5.67 7.33 -31.88
N VAL A 338 -4.86 7.67 -30.88
CA VAL A 338 -3.45 7.30 -30.77
C VAL A 338 -3.16 6.95 -29.31
N VAL A 339 -2.59 5.76 -29.08
CA VAL A 339 -2.19 5.29 -27.75
C VAL A 339 -0.77 4.77 -27.82
N ASP A 340 0.04 5.11 -26.82
CA ASP A 340 1.36 4.51 -26.63
C ASP A 340 1.26 2.97 -26.55
N GLY A 341 2.15 2.27 -27.26
CA GLY A 341 2.10 0.82 -27.37
C GLY A 341 2.30 0.08 -26.04
N ASP A 342 3.13 0.63 -25.15
CA ASP A 342 3.35 0.06 -23.82
C ASP A 342 2.13 0.30 -22.93
N LEU A 343 1.57 1.52 -22.96
CA LEU A 343 0.34 1.83 -22.22
C LEU A 343 -0.79 0.87 -22.63
N LEU A 344 -1.03 0.73 -23.93
CA LEU A 344 -2.04 -0.18 -24.46
C LEU A 344 -1.81 -1.64 -24.02
N THR A 345 -0.56 -2.10 -24.06
CA THR A 345 -0.19 -3.46 -23.66
C THR A 345 -0.45 -3.71 -22.18
N TRP A 346 -0.07 -2.78 -21.32
CA TRP A 346 -0.25 -2.93 -19.87
C TRP A 346 -1.70 -2.74 -19.45
N THR A 347 -2.46 -1.87 -20.10
CA THR A 347 -3.91 -1.74 -19.89
C THR A 347 -4.63 -3.05 -20.23
N ARG A 348 -4.25 -3.72 -21.32
CA ARG A 348 -4.79 -5.05 -21.66
C ARG A 348 -4.48 -6.09 -20.59
N LYS A 349 -3.23 -6.14 -20.11
CA LYS A 349 -2.84 -7.06 -19.02
C LYS A 349 -3.62 -6.79 -17.72
N LEU A 350 -3.86 -5.52 -17.39
CA LEU A 350 -4.68 -5.15 -16.24
C LEU A 350 -6.13 -5.59 -16.42
N LYS A 351 -6.72 -5.33 -17.60
CA LYS A 351 -8.08 -5.80 -17.95
C LYS A 351 -8.18 -7.33 -17.78
N GLU A 352 -7.27 -8.08 -18.41
CA GLU A 352 -7.23 -9.55 -18.33
C GLU A 352 -7.07 -10.06 -16.89
N LEU A 353 -6.24 -9.42 -16.07
CA LEU A 353 -6.10 -9.78 -14.65
C LEU A 353 -7.43 -9.66 -13.92
N LEU A 354 -8.11 -8.52 -14.09
CA LEU A 354 -9.37 -8.25 -13.39
C LEU A 354 -10.50 -9.16 -13.86
N GLU A 355 -10.63 -9.39 -15.16
CA GLU A 355 -11.62 -10.32 -15.72
C GLU A 355 -11.40 -11.75 -15.21
N ASN A 356 -10.14 -12.21 -15.14
CA ASN A 356 -9.83 -13.58 -14.70
C ASN A 356 -9.92 -13.76 -13.17
N SER A 357 -9.58 -12.74 -12.39
CA SER A 357 -9.51 -12.86 -10.93
C SER A 357 -10.83 -12.52 -10.23
N LEU A 358 -11.68 -11.68 -10.83
CA LEU A 358 -12.89 -11.14 -10.19
C LEU A 358 -14.19 -11.44 -10.98
N ASP A 359 -14.13 -12.14 -12.10
CA ASP A 359 -15.26 -12.39 -13.03
C ASP A 359 -15.95 -11.10 -13.50
N TRP A 360 -15.22 -9.99 -13.50
CA TRP A 360 -15.69 -8.71 -14.03
C TRP A 360 -15.82 -8.78 -15.56
N LYS A 361 -16.80 -8.04 -16.12
CA LYS A 361 -17.04 -8.00 -17.57
C LYS A 361 -16.99 -6.58 -18.09
N PHE A 362 -15.86 -6.21 -18.69
CA PHE A 362 -15.72 -4.92 -19.35
C PHE A 362 -16.16 -5.05 -20.81
N GLN A 363 -17.41 -4.69 -21.09
CA GLN A 363 -17.99 -4.74 -22.44
C GLN A 363 -17.10 -3.98 -23.44
N ASN A 364 -16.91 -4.56 -24.63
CA ASN A 364 -16.29 -3.85 -25.75
C ASN A 364 -17.42 -3.21 -26.56
N ASN A 365 -17.53 -1.88 -26.57
CA ASN A 365 -18.54 -1.12 -27.33
C ASN A 365 -18.37 -1.19 -28.86
N ALA A 366 -17.81 -2.27 -29.40
CA ALA A 366 -17.53 -2.40 -30.83
C ALA A 366 -18.71 -2.93 -31.66
N ALA A 367 -19.90 -3.17 -31.09
CA ALA A 367 -21.02 -3.76 -31.85
C ALA A 367 -22.44 -3.43 -31.35
N SER A 368 -22.70 -2.26 -30.77
CA SER A 368 -24.07 -1.80 -30.53
C SER A 368 -24.21 -0.33 -30.90
N ASP A 369 -24.72 -0.09 -32.11
CA ASP A 369 -25.28 1.19 -32.59
C ASP A 369 -26.61 1.51 -31.87
N GLY A 370 -26.66 1.27 -30.56
CA GLY A 370 -27.79 1.48 -29.69
C GLY A 370 -27.26 1.85 -28.32
N ILE A 371 -27.65 3.04 -27.85
CA ILE A 371 -27.36 3.54 -26.51
C ILE A 371 -27.90 2.49 -25.52
N SER A 372 -27.02 1.66 -24.94
CA SER A 372 -27.40 0.77 -23.85
C SER A 372 -27.24 1.55 -22.56
N PHE A 373 -28.37 2.02 -22.03
CA PHE A 373 -28.42 2.40 -20.62
C PHE A 373 -28.33 1.10 -19.81
N ASP A 374 -27.30 0.96 -18.97
CA ASP A 374 -27.30 -0.06 -17.94
C ASP A 374 -28.54 0.22 -17.04
N GLU A 375 -29.39 -0.78 -16.79
CA GLU A 375 -30.62 -0.60 -15.99
C GLU A 375 -30.34 -0.14 -14.54
N ASP A 376 -29.07 -0.21 -14.10
CA ASP A 376 -28.56 0.25 -12.81
C ASP A 376 -27.76 1.56 -12.88
N ASP A 377 -27.78 2.29 -14.01
CA ASP A 377 -27.16 3.61 -14.11
C ASP A 377 -28.00 4.64 -13.32
N GLU A 378 -27.53 5.00 -12.12
CA GLU A 378 -28.13 6.03 -11.25
C GLU A 378 -28.31 7.39 -11.98
N PHE A 379 -27.60 7.61 -13.09
CA PHE A 379 -27.68 8.82 -13.90
C PHE A 379 -28.50 8.65 -15.20
N ALA A 380 -29.13 7.49 -15.41
CA ALA A 380 -30.03 7.32 -16.54
C ALA A 380 -31.18 8.35 -16.49
N PRO A 381 -31.54 8.98 -17.62
CA PRO A 381 -32.62 9.94 -17.65
C PRO A 381 -33.94 9.26 -17.26
N VAL A 382 -34.63 9.80 -16.26
CA VAL A 382 -35.96 9.33 -15.87
C VAL A 382 -36.90 9.56 -17.05
N VAL A 383 -37.34 8.48 -17.68
CA VAL A 383 -38.39 8.53 -18.71
C VAL A 383 -39.70 8.83 -18.00
N VAL A 384 -40.24 10.02 -18.23
CA VAL A 384 -41.56 10.41 -17.73
C VAL A 384 -42.56 10.12 -18.84
N ASP A 385 -43.41 9.12 -18.63
CA ASP A 385 -44.56 8.81 -19.52
C ASP A 385 -45.68 9.87 -19.41
#